data_AF-A0A950WPG0-F1
#
_entry.id   AF-A0A950WPG0-F1
#
_cell.length_a   1.000
_cell.length_b   1.000
_cell.length_c   1.000
_cell.angle_alpha   90.00
_cell.angle_beta   90.00
_cell.angle_gamma   90.00
#
_symmetry.space_group_name_H-M   'P 1'
#
loop_
_entity.id
_entity.type
_entity.pdbx_description
1 polymer ?
#
loop_
_entity_poly.entity_id
_entity_poly.type
_entity_poly.pdbx_seq_one_letter_code
_entity_poly.pdbx_strand_id
1 'polypeptide(L)'
;DRNLVYVFYGSTSRVPKYKHMLPTYYELEPAEVALMAVLMLRGPQTLGELRERTGRMHEFSGLDEVQESLGRLTSREDPLVTRLDRLPGQKDARFAHLLSGPIDTEVLAVSHPTRAQAAESTNERITHLESEVTRLTTELDQLRETFAEFRQQFE
;
A
#
# COMPACT_ATOMS: atom_id res chain seq x y z
N ASP A 1 19.56 -21.63 -7.44
CA ASP A 1 19.13 -20.70 -8.50
C ASP A 1 17.70 -20.95 -8.93
N ARG A 2 16.87 -19.89 -8.97
CA ARG A 2 15.45 -19.97 -9.38
C ARG A 2 15.20 -19.58 -10.85
N ASN A 3 16.25 -19.43 -11.67
CA ASN A 3 16.18 -19.07 -13.09
C ASN A 3 15.38 -17.79 -13.44
N LEU A 4 15.19 -16.88 -12.48
CA LEU A 4 14.44 -15.63 -12.68
C LEU A 4 15.28 -14.47 -13.23
N VAL A 5 16.60 -14.59 -13.22
CA VAL A 5 17.53 -13.55 -13.67
C VAL A 5 18.60 -14.18 -14.56
N TYR A 6 18.84 -13.55 -15.70
CA TYR A 6 19.92 -13.89 -16.61
C TYR A 6 21.02 -12.83 -16.54
N VAL A 7 22.27 -13.26 -16.40
CA VAL A 7 23.44 -12.38 -16.38
C VAL A 7 24.04 -12.31 -17.79
N PHE A 8 24.12 -11.10 -18.32
CA PHE A 8 24.70 -10.84 -19.63
C PHE A 8 26.06 -10.14 -19.48
N TYR A 9 27.10 -10.77 -20.03
CA TYR A 9 28.41 -10.18 -20.21
C TYR A 9 28.54 -9.73 -21.67
N GLY A 10 28.47 -8.43 -21.91
CA GLY A 10 28.73 -7.89 -23.25
C GLY A 10 30.18 -8.13 -23.63
N SER A 11 30.44 -8.51 -24.88
CA SER A 11 31.79 -8.82 -25.41
C SER A 11 32.86 -7.76 -25.11
N THR A 12 32.44 -6.51 -24.89
CA THR A 12 33.32 -5.36 -24.61
C THR A 12 32.99 -4.67 -23.27
N SER A 13 31.97 -5.12 -22.53
CA SER A 13 31.52 -4.45 -21.30
C SER A 13 32.08 -5.13 -20.06
N ARG A 14 32.77 -4.37 -19.21
CA ARG A 14 33.36 -4.87 -17.95
C ARG A 14 32.33 -5.01 -16.82
N VAL A 15 31.12 -4.51 -17.01
CA VAL A 15 30.07 -4.50 -15.99
C VAL A 15 28.97 -5.50 -16.36
N PRO A 16 28.64 -6.45 -15.48
CA PRO A 16 27.55 -7.39 -15.75
C PRO A 16 26.22 -6.66 -15.82
N LYS A 17 25.40 -7.01 -16.82
CA LYS A 17 24.01 -6.57 -16.93
C LYS A 17 23.09 -7.70 -16.51
N TYR A 18 21.96 -7.35 -15.89
CA TYR A 18 20.97 -8.32 -15.43
C TYR A 18 19.68 -8.13 -16.20
N LYS A 19 19.13 -9.23 -16.73
CA LYS A 19 17.83 -9.28 -17.40
C LYS A 19 16.89 -10.14 -16.56
N HIS A 20 15.69 -9.63 -16.27
CA HIS A 20 14.65 -10.46 -15.65
C HIS A 20 14.11 -11.46 -16.67
N MET A 21 13.92 -12.70 -16.23
CA MET A 21 13.38 -13.81 -17.04
C MET A 21 11.93 -14.13 -16.66
N LEU A 22 11.31 -13.30 -15.82
CA LEU A 22 9.94 -13.46 -15.35
C LEU A 22 8.91 -13.68 -16.49
N PRO A 23 8.95 -12.97 -17.64
CA PRO A 23 8.03 -13.22 -18.75
C PRO A 23 8.22 -14.59 -19.39
N THR A 24 9.46 -15.09 -19.47
CA THR A 24 9.75 -16.40 -20.05
C THR A 24 9.42 -17.52 -19.07
N TYR A 25 9.73 -17.34 -17.79
CA TYR A 25 9.53 -18.36 -16.76
C TYR A 25 8.05 -18.63 -16.50
N TYR A 26 7.24 -17.57 -16.44
CA TYR A 26 5.78 -17.68 -16.24
C TYR A 26 5.00 -17.57 -17.54
N GLU A 27 5.66 -17.56 -18.71
CA GLU A 27 4.98 -17.46 -20.01
C GLU A 27 3.97 -16.30 -20.05
N LEU A 28 4.42 -15.11 -19.63
CA LEU A 28 3.56 -13.93 -19.52
C LEU A 28 3.54 -13.13 -20.81
N GLU A 29 2.35 -12.66 -21.18
CA GLU A 29 2.18 -11.68 -22.24
C GLU A 29 2.62 -10.27 -21.79
N PRO A 30 2.94 -9.34 -22.72
CA PRO A 30 3.35 -7.98 -22.38
C PRO A 30 2.37 -7.24 -21.44
N ALA A 31 1.06 -7.45 -21.64
CA ALA A 31 0.01 -6.93 -20.77
C ALA A 31 0.14 -7.42 -19.32
N GLU A 32 0.33 -8.73 -19.16
CA GLU A 32 0.48 -9.40 -17.87
C GLU A 32 1.78 -8.98 -17.16
N VAL A 33 2.87 -8.82 -17.91
CA VAL A 33 4.15 -8.32 -17.38
C VAL A 33 3.99 -6.92 -16.80
N ALA A 34 3.25 -6.04 -17.49
CA ALA A 34 2.98 -4.70 -17.01
C ALA A 34 2.17 -4.72 -15.69
N LEU A 35 1.12 -5.53 -15.63
CA LEU A 35 0.30 -5.70 -14.43
C LEU A 35 1.12 -6.24 -13.26
N MET A 36 1.90 -7.31 -13.49
CA MET A 36 2.75 -7.90 -12.46
C MET A 36 3.79 -6.90 -11.93
N ALA A 37 4.45 -6.14 -12.81
CA ALA A 37 5.41 -5.12 -12.38
C ALA A 37 4.76 -4.06 -11.48
N VAL A 38 3.59 -3.54 -11.88
CA VAL A 38 2.88 -2.52 -11.11
C VAL A 38 2.39 -3.08 -9.76
N LEU A 39 1.86 -4.30 -9.73
CA LEU A 39 1.42 -4.96 -8.49
C LEU A 39 2.59 -5.22 -7.53
N MET A 40 3.74 -5.68 -8.04
CA MET A 40 4.93 -5.93 -7.22
C MET A 40 5.52 -4.65 -6.63
N LEU A 41 5.51 -3.54 -7.37
CA LEU A 41 6.14 -2.29 -6.96
C LEU A 41 5.25 -1.37 -6.13
N ARG A 42 3.92 -1.53 -6.21
CA ARG A 42 2.95 -0.62 -5.59
C ARG A 42 1.88 -1.32 -4.76
N GLY A 43 1.92 -2.65 -4.67
CA GLY A 43 0.97 -3.43 -3.88
C GLY A 43 -0.44 -3.48 -4.50
N PRO A 44 -1.46 -3.77 -3.66
CA PRO A 44 -2.83 -4.01 -4.11
C PRO A 44 -3.51 -2.78 -4.74
N GLN A 45 -4.01 -2.92 -5.97
CA GLN A 45 -4.54 -1.81 -6.78
C GLN A 45 -5.88 -2.14 -7.44
N THR A 46 -6.67 -1.11 -7.74
CA THR A 46 -7.94 -1.26 -8.48
C THR A 46 -7.71 -1.36 -9.99
N LEU A 47 -8.72 -1.78 -10.76
CA LEU A 47 -8.64 -1.86 -12.23
C LEU A 47 -8.27 -0.51 -12.88
N GLY A 48 -8.87 0.58 -12.40
CA GLY A 48 -8.60 1.93 -12.90
C GLY A 48 -7.16 2.36 -12.66
N GLU A 49 -6.66 2.14 -11.44
CA GLU A 49 -5.27 2.43 -11.10
C GLU A 49 -4.29 1.61 -11.93
N LEU A 50 -4.58 0.32 -12.14
CA LEU A 50 -3.74 -0.56 -12.94
C LEU A 50 -3.65 -0.04 -14.38
N ARG A 51 -4.78 0.24 -15.02
CA ARG A 51 -4.81 0.80 -16.40
C ARG A 51 -3.97 2.06 -16.53
N GLU A 52 -4.13 3.00 -15.60
CA GLU A 52 -3.39 4.27 -15.62
C GLU A 52 -1.88 4.05 -15.43
N ARG A 53 -1.50 3.22 -14.45
CA ARG A 53 -0.11 3.05 -14.03
C ARG A 53 0.70 2.13 -14.94
N THR A 54 0.04 1.26 -15.70
CA THR A 54 0.71 0.42 -16.71
C THR A 54 0.95 1.12 -18.03
N GLY A 55 0.37 2.31 -18.28
CA GLY A 55 0.35 2.95 -19.61
C GLY A 55 1.71 3.19 -20.26
N ARG A 56 2.80 3.30 -19.49
CA ARG A 56 4.18 3.42 -20.03
C ARG A 56 4.83 2.08 -20.39
N MET A 57 4.25 0.96 -19.96
CA MET A 57 4.75 -0.39 -20.19
C MET A 57 3.89 -1.13 -21.22
N HIS A 58 2.57 -1.00 -21.13
CA HIS A 58 1.59 -1.59 -22.02
C HIS A 58 0.31 -0.72 -22.04
N GLU A 59 -0.16 -0.39 -23.24
CA GLU A 59 -1.36 0.42 -23.44
C GLU A 59 -2.58 -0.49 -23.57
N PHE A 60 -3.46 -0.45 -22.57
CA PHE A 60 -4.72 -1.19 -22.58
C PHE A 60 -5.82 -0.37 -23.26
N SER A 61 -6.56 -1.01 -24.17
CA SER A 61 -7.72 -0.47 -24.88
C SER A 61 -8.85 -0.02 -23.94
N GLY A 62 -9.03 -0.73 -22.83
CA GLY A 62 -10.10 -0.45 -21.87
C GLY A 62 -9.92 -1.19 -20.55
N LEU A 63 -10.86 -0.98 -19.61
CA LEU A 63 -10.88 -1.71 -18.34
C LEU A 63 -11.17 -3.20 -18.54
N ASP A 64 -11.91 -3.56 -19.59
CA ASP A 64 -12.24 -4.95 -19.90
C ASP A 64 -10.99 -5.77 -20.23
N GLU A 65 -10.05 -5.21 -21.01
CA GLU A 65 -8.79 -5.88 -21.36
C GLU A 65 -7.89 -6.07 -20.13
N VAL A 66 -7.88 -5.09 -19.21
CA VAL A 66 -7.18 -5.23 -17.92
C VAL A 66 -7.81 -6.34 -17.10
N GLN A 67 -9.14 -6.39 -17.04
CA GLN A 67 -9.88 -7.42 -16.31
C GLN A 67 -9.65 -8.81 -16.92
N GLU A 68 -9.63 -8.94 -18.24
CA GLU A 68 -9.33 -10.18 -18.94
C GLU A 68 -7.91 -10.66 -18.64
N SER A 69 -6.92 -9.77 -18.72
CA SER A 69 -5.52 -10.08 -18.41
C SER A 69 -5.33 -10.51 -16.96
N LEU A 70 -6.01 -9.85 -16.00
CA LEU A 70 -6.03 -10.28 -14.60
C LEU A 70 -6.77 -11.62 -14.41
N GLY A 71 -7.82 -11.85 -15.19
CA GLY A 71 -8.55 -13.10 -15.22
C GLY A 71 -7.65 -14.27 -15.64
N ARG A 72 -6.83 -14.07 -16.68
CA ARG A 72 -5.81 -15.04 -17.11
C ARG A 72 -4.79 -15.31 -16.02
N LEU A 73 -4.27 -14.28 -15.34
CA LEU A 73 -3.33 -14.42 -14.23
C LEU A 73 -3.90 -15.13 -12.99
N THR A 74 -5.20 -14.97 -12.74
CA THR A 74 -5.91 -15.59 -11.60
C THR A 74 -6.31 -17.03 -11.89
N SER A 75 -6.59 -17.36 -13.16
CA SER A 75 -7.13 -18.68 -13.55
C SER A 75 -6.05 -19.71 -13.90
N ARG A 76 -4.77 -19.39 -13.68
CA ARG A 76 -3.64 -20.31 -13.89
C ARG A 76 -3.70 -21.44 -12.86
N GLU A 77 -3.07 -22.58 -13.17
CA GLU A 77 -2.90 -23.69 -12.22
C GLU A 77 -2.19 -23.22 -10.94
N ASP A 78 -1.14 -22.41 -11.11
CA ASP A 78 -0.50 -21.62 -10.06
C ASP A 78 -0.86 -20.12 -10.24
N PRO A 79 -1.87 -19.60 -9.52
CA PRO A 79 -2.29 -18.21 -9.66
C PRO A 79 -1.17 -17.24 -9.28
N LEU A 80 -0.97 -16.22 -10.10
CA LEU A 80 0.03 -15.17 -9.84
C LEU A 80 -0.58 -13.92 -9.21
N VAL A 81 -1.90 -13.78 -9.32
CA VAL A 81 -2.69 -12.66 -8.82
C VAL A 81 -3.94 -13.22 -8.14
N THR A 82 -4.40 -12.53 -7.09
CA THR A 82 -5.70 -12.76 -6.48
C THR A 82 -6.52 -11.48 -6.44
N ARG A 83 -7.84 -11.63 -6.48
CA ARG A 83 -8.80 -10.55 -6.26
C ARG A 83 -9.12 -10.50 -4.77
N LEU A 84 -8.84 -9.36 -4.15
CA LEU A 84 -9.15 -9.09 -2.75
C LEU A 84 -10.58 -8.56 -2.63
N ASP A 85 -11.22 -8.94 -1.53
CA ASP A 85 -12.54 -8.41 -1.18
C ASP A 85 -12.47 -6.90 -0.94
N ARG A 86 -13.62 -6.26 -1.16
CA ARG A 86 -13.75 -4.82 -1.00
C ARG A 86 -13.68 -4.49 0.48
N LEU A 87 -12.74 -3.61 0.84
CA LEU A 87 -12.72 -3.02 2.17
C LEU A 87 -14.00 -2.19 2.38
N PRO A 88 -14.54 -2.14 3.61
CA PRO A 88 -15.70 -1.33 3.94
C PRO A 88 -15.53 0.13 3.46
N GLY A 89 -16.47 0.64 2.67
CA GLY A 89 -16.42 1.99 2.10
C GLY A 89 -15.68 2.16 0.78
N GLN A 90 -15.05 1.11 0.21
CA GLN A 90 -14.46 1.17 -1.14
C GLN A 90 -15.41 0.61 -2.21
N LYS A 91 -15.52 1.33 -3.34
CA LYS A 91 -16.41 0.97 -4.44
C LYS A 91 -15.86 -0.13 -5.38
N ASP A 92 -14.55 -0.34 -5.37
CA ASP A 92 -13.89 -1.21 -6.34
C ASP A 92 -13.05 -2.28 -5.64
N ALA A 93 -13.04 -3.48 -6.23
CA ALA A 93 -12.17 -4.57 -5.78
C ALA A 93 -10.71 -4.24 -6.11
N ARG A 94 -9.78 -4.79 -5.32
CA ARG A 94 -8.34 -4.66 -5.54
C ARG A 94 -7.75 -6.00 -5.97
N PHE A 95 -6.67 -5.93 -6.72
CA PHE A 95 -5.91 -7.10 -7.16
C PHE A 95 -4.51 -7.02 -6.57
N ALA A 96 -3.94 -8.16 -6.22
CA ALA A 96 -2.63 -8.25 -5.61
C ALA A 96 -1.88 -9.50 -6.04
N HIS A 97 -0.55 -9.42 -6.13
CA HIS A 97 0.27 -10.54 -6.61
C HIS A 97 0.55 -11.56 -5.50
N LEU A 98 0.78 -12.81 -5.88
CA LEU A 98 1.00 -13.93 -4.96
C LEU A 98 2.48 -14.40 -4.88
N LEU A 99 3.38 -13.74 -5.61
CA LEU A 99 4.82 -14.07 -5.61
C LEU A 99 5.52 -13.90 -4.25
N SER A 100 4.91 -13.18 -3.30
CA SER A 100 5.41 -13.01 -1.92
C SER A 100 4.73 -13.95 -0.91
N GLY A 101 3.95 -14.93 -1.40
CA GLY A 101 3.15 -15.82 -0.57
C GLY A 101 1.68 -15.39 -0.47
N PRO A 102 0.88 -16.13 0.31
CA PRO A 102 -0.53 -15.82 0.53
C PRO A 102 -0.71 -14.44 1.13
N ILE A 103 -1.74 -13.74 0.69
CA ILE A 103 -2.06 -12.41 1.18
C ILE A 103 -2.94 -12.54 2.40
N ASP A 104 -2.46 -12.00 3.51
CA ASP A 104 -3.26 -11.78 4.70
C ASP A 104 -4.07 -10.48 4.54
N THR A 105 -5.38 -10.64 4.34
CA THR A 105 -6.31 -9.52 4.15
C THR A 105 -6.48 -8.68 5.41
N GLU A 106 -6.27 -9.25 6.60
CA GLU A 106 -6.38 -8.53 7.87
C GLU A 106 -5.21 -7.55 8.03
N VAL A 107 -3.99 -7.99 7.70
CA VAL A 107 -2.78 -7.14 7.75
C VAL A 107 -2.84 -5.99 6.74
N LEU A 108 -3.40 -6.24 5.55
CA LEU A 108 -3.61 -5.19 4.55
C LEU A 108 -4.62 -4.12 4.98
N ALA A 109 -5.68 -4.51 5.69
CA ALA A 109 -6.67 -3.57 6.21
C ALA A 109 -6.08 -2.60 7.24
N VAL A 110 -5.13 -3.08 8.05
CA VAL A 110 -4.41 -2.25 9.04
C VAL A 110 -3.44 -1.27 8.37
N SER A 111 -2.79 -1.69 7.28
CA SER A 111 -1.78 -0.89 6.57
C SER A 111 -2.38 0.23 5.72
N HIS A 112 -3.65 0.10 5.34
CA HIS A 112 -4.43 1.13 4.63
C HIS A 112 -5.72 1.41 5.40
N PRO A 113 -5.65 2.20 6.50
CA PRO A 113 -6.82 2.49 7.30
C PRO A 113 -7.89 3.14 6.42
N THR A 114 -9.12 2.66 6.55
CA THR A 114 -10.27 3.29 5.88
C THR A 114 -10.43 4.73 6.36
N ARG A 115 -11.06 5.59 5.56
CA ARG A 115 -11.34 6.98 5.96
C ARG A 115 -12.11 7.06 7.29
N ALA A 116 -12.97 6.08 7.57
CA ALA A 116 -13.67 5.97 8.84
C ALA A 116 -12.71 5.67 10.00
N GLN A 117 -11.85 4.66 9.88
CA GLN A 117 -10.84 4.34 10.90
C GLN A 117 -9.82 5.46 11.09
N ALA A 118 -9.41 6.14 10.02
CA ALA A 118 -8.53 7.30 10.11
C ALA A 118 -9.21 8.49 10.81
N ALA A 119 -10.52 8.68 10.59
CA ALA A 119 -11.31 9.68 11.32
C ALA A 119 -11.48 9.30 12.79
N GLU A 120 -11.71 8.03 13.09
CA GLU A 120 -11.85 7.50 14.45
C GLU A 120 -10.54 7.64 15.25
N SER A 121 -9.40 7.24 14.66
CA SER A 121 -8.08 7.45 15.29
C SER A 121 -7.74 8.93 15.49
N THR A 122 -8.21 9.79 14.57
CA THR A 122 -8.05 11.25 14.70
C THR A 122 -8.90 11.77 15.85
N ASN A 123 -10.15 11.32 15.96
CA ASN A 123 -11.06 11.70 17.04
C ASN A 123 -10.53 11.24 18.41
N GLU A 124 -10.07 10.00 18.53
CA GLU A 124 -9.45 9.49 19.77
C GLU A 124 -8.25 10.35 20.19
N ARG A 125 -7.39 10.71 19.23
CA ARG A 125 -6.26 11.61 19.48
C ARG A 125 -6.71 13.00 19.91
N ILE A 126 -7.77 13.54 19.30
CA ILE A 126 -8.36 14.84 19.70
C ILE A 126 -8.89 14.75 21.12
N THR A 127 -9.70 13.75 21.45
CA THR A 127 -10.27 13.58 22.80
C THR A 127 -9.18 13.42 23.86
N HIS A 128 -8.11 12.66 23.57
CA HIS A 128 -6.96 12.54 24.45
C HIS A 128 -6.28 13.91 24.66
N LEU A 129 -6.02 14.65 23.58
CA LEU A 129 -5.39 15.97 23.65
C LEU A 129 -6.26 16.98 24.38
N GLU A 130 -7.58 16.97 24.19
CA GLU A 130 -8.52 17.81 24.92
C GLU A 130 -8.45 17.52 26.43
N SER A 131 -8.40 16.24 26.81
CA SER A 131 -8.28 15.86 28.23
C SER A 131 -6.97 16.34 28.85
N GLU A 132 -5.85 16.24 28.11
CA GLU A 132 -4.55 16.72 28.54
C GLU A 132 -4.52 18.26 28.66
N VAL A 133 -5.15 18.97 27.72
CA VAL A 133 -5.27 20.44 27.78
C VAL A 133 -6.08 20.86 29.00
N THR A 134 -7.20 20.20 29.29
CA THR A 134 -7.99 20.48 30.50
C THR A 134 -7.16 20.25 31.75
N ARG A 135 -6.48 19.10 31.86
CA ARG A 135 -5.61 18.77 33.00
C ARG A 135 -4.52 19.83 33.22
N LEU A 136 -3.78 20.17 32.16
CA LEU A 136 -2.70 21.15 32.23
C LEU A 136 -3.20 22.56 32.56
N THR A 137 -4.37 22.95 32.07
CA THR A 137 -4.96 24.26 32.38
C THR A 137 -5.34 24.33 33.86
N THR A 138 -5.95 23.28 34.39
CA THR A 138 -6.26 23.20 35.83
C THR A 138 -5.01 23.24 36.70
N GLU A 139 -3.96 22.49 36.36
CA GLU A 139 -2.68 22.53 37.09
C GLU A 139 -2.04 23.92 37.06
N LEU A 140 -2.13 24.60 35.92
CA LEU A 140 -1.58 25.95 35.74
C LEU A 140 -2.35 27.00 36.54
N ASP A 141 -3.68 26.90 36.61
CA ASP A 141 -4.50 27.78 37.42
C ASP A 141 -4.23 27.59 38.92
N GLN A 142 -4.11 26.34 39.39
CA GLN A 142 -3.73 26.03 40.78
C GLN A 142 -2.35 26.58 41.14
N LEU A 143 -1.37 26.47 40.22
CA LEU A 143 -0.03 27.01 40.42
C LEU A 143 -0.06 28.54 40.50
N ARG A 144 -0.88 29.20 39.67
CA ARG A 144 -1.04 30.66 39.70
C ARG A 144 -1.67 31.13 41.01
N GLU A 145 -2.67 30.43 41.53
CA GLU A 145 -3.29 30.73 42.83
C GLU A 145 -2.26 30.58 43.96
N THR A 146 -1.57 29.44 44.01
CA THR A 146 -0.55 29.16 45.03
C THR A 146 0.57 30.21 45.00
N PHE A 147 0.99 30.64 43.80
CA PHE A 147 1.99 31.67 43.63
C PHE A 147 1.50 33.06 44.06
N ALA A 148 0.23 33.38 43.81
CA ALA A 148 -0.38 34.63 44.28
C ALA A 148 -0.43 34.68 45.81
N GLU A 149 -0.86 33.59 46.46
CA GLU A 149 -0.85 33.45 47.92
C GLU A 149 0.56 33.55 48.49
N PHE A 150 1.53 32.86 47.88
CA PHE A 150 2.93 32.93 48.29
C PHE A 150 3.47 34.36 48.20
N ARG A 151 3.22 35.09 47.10
CA ARG A 151 3.68 36.47 46.93
C ARG A 151 3.10 37.40 48.01
N GLN A 152 1.84 37.19 48.39
CA GLN A 152 1.15 37.99 49.41
C GLN A 152 1.74 37.82 50.83
N GLN A 153 2.49 36.74 51.09
CA GLN A 153 3.19 36.52 52.37
C GLN A 153 4.48 37.34 52.50
N PHE A 154 4.97 37.96 51.43
CA PHE A 154 6.20 38.76 51.40
C PHE A 154 5.95 40.27 51.18
N GLU A 155 4.67 40.69 51.12
CA GLU A 155 4.22 42.10 51.24
C GLU A 155 3.75 42.37 52.67
#